data_AF-A0A238J6P8-F1
#
_entry.id   AF-A0A238J6P8-F1
#
_cell.length_a   1.000
_cell.length_b   1.000
_cell.length_c   1.000
_cell.angle_alpha   90.00
_cell.angle_beta   90.00
_cell.angle_gamma   90.00
#
_symmetry.space_group_name_H-M   'P 1'
#
loop_
_entity.id
_entity.type
_entity.pdbx_description
1 polymer ?
#
loop_
_entity_poly.entity_id
_entity_poly.type
_entity_poly.pdbx_seq_one_letter_code
_entity_poly.pdbx_strand_id
1 'polypeptide(L)'
;MSTSFKNDQHNRVCKMLSFALTLENDPVAWSGLSTVLQVRLSGFERSCLLMAVVGSMAAEDVEYVVGEVRKRQGIGMPLPPLFDASDEASWWADHASPEERKAVLVAAFLSLSHRDRDAFLASASRRDAA
;
A
#
# COMPACT_ATOMS: atom_id res chain seq x y z
N MET A 1 19.71 -26.72 21.18
CA MET A 1 18.66 -25.96 20.46
C MET A 1 18.37 -26.69 19.15
N SER A 2 17.18 -27.28 19.00
CA SER A 2 16.86 -28.25 17.94
C SER A 2 16.74 -27.60 16.56
N THR A 3 17.63 -27.95 15.62
CA THR A 3 17.59 -27.56 14.20
C THR A 3 16.42 -28.17 13.44
N SER A 4 15.83 -29.25 13.96
CA SER A 4 14.73 -29.97 13.33
C SER A 4 13.44 -29.15 13.21
N PHE A 5 13.13 -28.31 14.21
CA PHE A 5 11.90 -27.50 14.21
C PHE A 5 11.93 -26.37 13.17
N LYS A 6 13.10 -25.73 12.99
CA LYS A 6 13.31 -24.72 11.92
C LYS A 6 13.17 -25.33 10.52
N ASN A 7 13.60 -26.57 10.35
CA ASN A 7 13.48 -27.26 9.06
C ASN A 7 12.02 -27.62 8.73
N ASP A 8 11.20 -28.02 9.71
CA ASP A 8 9.78 -28.35 9.48
C ASP A 8 8.95 -27.13 9.02
N GLN A 9 9.13 -25.96 9.65
CA GLN A 9 8.39 -24.75 9.28
C GLN A 9 8.69 -24.30 7.84
N HIS A 10 9.97 -24.35 7.42
CA HIS A 10 10.38 -23.97 6.06
C HIS A 10 9.85 -24.99 5.03
N ASN A 11 9.89 -26.28 5.35
CA ASN A 11 9.34 -27.33 4.48
C ASN A 11 7.83 -27.15 4.24
N ARG A 12 7.06 -26.71 5.25
CA ARG A 12 5.63 -26.40 5.08
C ARG A 12 5.39 -25.19 4.17
N VAL A 13 6.23 -24.17 4.28
CA VAL A 13 6.19 -23.00 3.38
C VAL A 13 6.46 -23.44 1.94
N CYS A 14 7.52 -24.21 1.69
CA CYS A 14 7.85 -24.70 0.35
C CYS A 14 6.73 -25.55 -0.26
N LYS A 15 6.09 -26.41 0.54
CA LYS A 15 4.92 -27.20 0.10
C LYS A 15 3.75 -26.31 -0.30
N MET A 16 3.41 -25.32 0.52
CA MET A 16 2.31 -24.40 0.21
C MET A 16 2.60 -23.56 -1.04
N LEU A 17 3.84 -23.10 -1.20
CA LEU A 17 4.28 -22.38 -2.40
C LEU A 17 4.13 -23.27 -3.64
N SER A 18 4.54 -24.54 -3.56
CA SER A 18 4.33 -25.50 -4.66
C SER A 18 2.86 -25.63 -5.03
N PHE A 19 1.95 -25.73 -4.05
CA PHE A 19 0.52 -25.79 -4.34
C PHE A 19 0.01 -24.51 -5.00
N ALA A 20 0.43 -23.33 -4.52
CA ALA A 20 0.03 -22.06 -5.13
C ALA A 20 0.50 -21.96 -6.59
N LEU A 21 1.72 -22.43 -6.89
CA LEU A 21 2.24 -22.47 -8.26
C LEU A 21 1.51 -23.47 -9.16
N THR A 22 1.12 -24.64 -8.64
CA THR A 22 0.40 -25.66 -9.41
C THR A 22 -1.05 -25.28 -9.72
N LEU A 23 -1.67 -24.46 -8.89
CA LEU A 23 -3.03 -23.97 -9.09
C LEU A 23 -3.09 -22.71 -9.98
N GLU A 24 -1.97 -22.32 -10.59
CA GLU A 24 -1.81 -21.23 -11.55
C GLU A 24 -2.54 -19.94 -11.13
N ASN A 25 -3.69 -19.69 -11.74
CA ASN A 25 -4.45 -18.45 -11.65
C ASN A 25 -5.49 -18.43 -10.53
N ASP A 26 -5.50 -19.41 -9.61
CA ASP A 26 -6.42 -19.39 -8.47
C ASP A 26 -5.95 -18.38 -7.39
N PRO A 27 -6.63 -17.22 -7.22
CA PRO A 27 -6.23 -16.20 -6.26
C PRO A 27 -6.38 -16.67 -4.80
N VAL A 28 -7.19 -17.69 -4.55
CA VAL A 28 -7.40 -18.26 -3.21
C VAL A 28 -6.15 -19.02 -2.76
N ALA A 29 -5.47 -19.71 -3.67
CA ALA A 29 -4.25 -20.45 -3.36
C ALA A 29 -3.12 -19.52 -2.87
N TRP A 30 -2.96 -18.37 -3.55
CA TRP A 30 -2.01 -17.32 -3.16
C TRP A 30 -2.38 -16.63 -1.85
N SER A 31 -3.68 -16.45 -1.59
CA SER A 31 -4.16 -15.92 -0.30
C SER A 31 -3.85 -16.88 0.86
N GLY A 32 -4.02 -18.19 0.65
CA GLY A 32 -3.65 -19.22 1.62
C GLY A 32 -2.15 -19.26 1.92
N LEU A 33 -1.30 -19.06 0.91
CA LEU A 33 0.15 -18.95 1.09
C LEU A 33 0.53 -17.80 2.04
N SER A 34 -0.10 -16.63 1.89
CA SER A 34 0.14 -15.47 2.78
C SER A 34 -0.06 -15.83 4.27
N THR A 35 -1.14 -16.55 4.59
CA THR A 35 -1.42 -17.04 5.95
C THR A 35 -0.32 -17.99 6.46
N VAL A 36 0.14 -18.91 5.61
CA VAL A 36 1.22 -19.84 5.99
C VAL A 36 2.53 -19.09 6.23
N LEU A 37 2.88 -18.11 5.39
CA LEU A 37 4.07 -17.28 5.57
C LEU A 37 4.02 -16.49 6.89
N GLN A 38 2.87 -15.91 7.25
CA GLN A 38 2.70 -15.17 8.50
C GLN A 38 2.93 -16.04 9.74
N VAL A 39 2.44 -17.28 9.74
CA VAL A 39 2.53 -18.21 10.88
C VAL A 39 3.90 -18.88 10.99
N ARG A 40 4.61 -19.07 9.86
CA ARG A 40 5.79 -19.95 9.79
C ARG A 40 7.11 -19.23 9.55
N LEU A 41 7.10 -18.01 9.03
CA LEU A 41 8.30 -17.20 8.83
C LEU A 41 8.37 -16.06 9.84
N SER A 42 9.59 -15.69 10.23
CA SER A 42 9.85 -14.46 10.95
C SER A 42 9.58 -13.22 10.09
N GLY A 43 9.43 -12.05 10.72
CA GLY A 43 9.30 -10.79 10.00
C GLY A 43 10.48 -10.54 9.04
N PHE A 44 11.70 -10.83 9.49
CA PHE A 44 12.91 -10.71 8.69
C PHE A 44 12.88 -11.60 7.44
N GLU A 45 12.55 -12.89 7.60
CA GLU A 45 12.45 -13.84 6.47
C GLU A 45 11.39 -13.40 5.45
N ARG A 46 10.25 -12.88 5.92
CA ARG A 46 9.21 -12.34 5.02
C ARG A 46 9.69 -11.11 4.28
N SER A 47 10.42 -10.20 4.93
CA SER A 47 11.01 -9.03 4.29
C SER A 47 12.05 -9.43 3.24
N CYS A 48 12.93 -10.39 3.54
CA CYS A 48 13.88 -10.91 2.56
C CYS A 48 13.18 -11.57 1.36
N LEU A 49 12.12 -12.34 1.60
CA LEU A 49 11.32 -12.94 0.53
C LEU A 49 10.67 -11.87 -0.36
N LEU A 50 10.06 -10.84 0.23
CA LEU A 50 9.50 -9.71 -0.51
C LEU A 50 10.58 -9.03 -1.36
N MET A 51 11.76 -8.76 -0.80
CA MET A 51 12.87 -8.16 -1.54
C MET A 51 13.34 -9.03 -2.71
N ALA A 52 13.38 -10.35 -2.54
CA ALA A 52 13.72 -11.28 -3.62
C ALA A 52 12.66 -11.27 -4.74
N VAL A 53 11.38 -11.25 -4.38
CA VAL A 53 10.26 -11.17 -5.35
C VAL A 53 10.32 -9.83 -6.10
N VAL A 54 10.39 -8.70 -5.38
CA VAL A 54 10.51 -7.37 -5.98
C VAL A 54 11.75 -7.26 -6.87
N GLY A 55 12.89 -7.84 -6.46
CA GLY A 55 14.11 -7.87 -7.26
C GLY A 55 14.02 -8.65 -8.58
N SER A 56 12.97 -9.46 -8.77
CA SER A 56 12.71 -10.18 -10.02
C SER A 56 11.70 -9.50 -10.94
N MET A 57 11.13 -8.37 -10.54
CA MET A 57 10.06 -7.67 -11.25
C MET A 57 10.58 -6.46 -12.04
N ALA A 58 9.85 -6.04 -13.08
CA ALA A 58 10.07 -4.75 -13.72
C ALA A 58 9.62 -3.61 -12.79
N ALA A 59 10.22 -2.42 -12.93
CA ALA A 59 9.90 -1.27 -12.08
C ALA A 59 8.41 -0.91 -12.12
N GLU A 60 7.79 -0.96 -13.30
CA GLU A 60 6.37 -0.67 -13.52
C GLU A 60 5.45 -1.65 -12.75
N ASP A 61 5.80 -2.94 -12.73
CA ASP A 61 5.03 -3.96 -11.99
C ASP A 61 5.17 -3.78 -10.47
N VAL A 62 6.35 -3.37 -10.01
CA VAL A 62 6.59 -3.07 -8.59
C VAL A 62 5.73 -1.90 -8.14
N GLU A 63 5.70 -0.82 -8.90
CA GLU A 63 4.87 0.35 -8.61
C GLU A 63 3.39 -0.03 -8.53
N TYR A 64 2.90 -0.82 -9.49
CA TYR A 64 1.52 -1.31 -9.51
C TYR A 64 1.19 -2.13 -8.26
N VAL A 65 2.01 -3.14 -7.92
CA VAL A 65 1.76 -4.01 -6.77
C VAL A 65 1.84 -3.26 -5.45
N VAL A 66 2.79 -2.33 -5.30
CA VAL A 66 2.91 -1.48 -4.10
C VAL A 66 1.66 -0.62 -3.93
N GLY A 67 1.14 -0.02 -5.00
CA GLY A 67 -0.12 0.74 -4.97
C GLY A 67 -1.31 -0.11 -4.52
N GLU A 68 -1.43 -1.34 -5.02
CA GLU A 68 -2.51 -2.25 -4.63
C GLU A 68 -2.40 -2.72 -3.17
N VAL A 69 -1.18 -3.01 -2.70
CA VAL A 69 -0.92 -3.34 -1.30
C VAL A 69 -1.29 -2.17 -0.39
N ARG A 70 -0.89 -0.95 -0.77
CA ARG A 70 -1.19 0.29 -0.04
C ARG A 70 -2.70 0.46 0.17
N LYS A 71 -3.48 0.35 -0.90
CA LYS A 71 -4.95 0.42 -0.86
C LYS A 71 -5.55 -0.63 0.07
N ARG A 72 -5.13 -1.90 -0.06
CA ARG A 72 -5.67 -3.01 0.75
C ARG A 72 -5.37 -2.87 2.24
N GLN A 73 -4.25 -2.24 2.58
CA GLN A 73 -3.84 -1.99 3.96
C GLN A 73 -4.38 -0.65 4.50
N GLY A 74 -5.12 0.12 3.69
CA GLY A 74 -5.58 1.46 4.07
C GLY A 74 -4.45 2.44 4.36
N ILE A 75 -3.23 2.16 3.90
CA ILE A 75 -2.06 2.99 4.15
C ILE A 75 -2.22 4.27 3.33
N GLY A 76 -2.41 5.41 4.00
CA GLY A 76 -2.66 6.67 3.29
C GLY A 76 -4.07 6.76 2.71
N MET A 77 -5.07 6.04 3.24
CA MET A 77 -6.45 6.56 3.18
C MET A 77 -6.62 7.58 4.32
N PRO A 78 -7.33 8.70 4.10
CA PRO A 78 -7.63 9.62 5.20
C PRO A 78 -8.45 8.88 6.25
N LEU A 79 -8.04 8.95 7.53
CA LEU A 79 -8.86 8.39 8.61
C LEU A 79 -10.16 9.21 8.71
N PRO A 80 -11.28 8.64 9.18
CA PRO A 80 -12.41 9.47 9.57
C PRO A 80 -11.94 10.45 10.66
N PRO A 81 -12.13 11.76 10.47
CA PRO A 81 -11.50 12.77 11.32
C PRO A 81 -11.98 12.61 12.76
N LEU A 82 -11.03 12.49 13.70
CA LEU A 82 -11.34 12.35 15.13
C LEU A 82 -11.80 13.69 15.76
N PHE A 83 -11.33 14.83 15.23
CA PHE A 83 -11.61 16.17 15.79
C PHE A 83 -11.79 17.27 14.73
N ASP A 84 -10.87 17.41 13.76
CA ASP A 84 -10.93 18.43 12.69
C ASP A 84 -10.55 17.83 11.33
N ALA A 85 -11.32 18.15 10.30
CA ALA A 85 -11.07 17.72 8.93
C ALA A 85 -9.80 18.36 8.35
N SER A 86 -9.39 19.54 8.83
CA SER A 86 -8.17 20.21 8.36
C SER A 86 -6.91 19.47 8.82
N ASP A 87 -6.81 19.15 10.11
CA ASP A 87 -5.66 18.44 10.69
C ASP A 87 -5.48 17.05 10.06
N GLU A 88 -6.58 16.35 9.84
CA GLU A 88 -6.57 15.03 9.20
C GLU A 88 -6.16 15.10 7.73
N ALA A 89 -6.66 16.11 6.98
CA ALA A 89 -6.26 16.32 5.59
C ALA A 89 -4.77 16.66 5.46
N SER A 90 -4.21 17.41 6.42
CA SER A 90 -2.78 17.69 6.50
C SER A 90 -1.96 16.44 6.78
N TRP A 91 -2.33 15.66 7.81
CA TRP A 91 -1.65 14.40 8.12
C TRP A 91 -1.67 13.44 6.94
N TRP A 92 -2.83 13.28 6.28
CA TRP A 92 -2.95 12.45 5.08
C TRP A 92 -2.03 12.95 3.96
N ALA A 93 -2.03 14.24 3.66
CA ALA A 93 -1.24 14.82 2.57
C ALA A 93 0.27 14.61 2.78
N ASP A 94 0.76 14.65 4.02
CA ASP A 94 2.16 14.39 4.36
C ASP A 94 2.59 12.95 4.05
N HIS A 95 1.65 11.99 4.14
CA HIS A 95 1.93 10.57 3.93
C HIS A 95 1.57 10.07 2.53
N ALA A 96 0.66 10.74 1.82
CA ALA A 96 0.19 10.35 0.48
C ALA A 96 1.28 10.45 -0.60
N SER A 97 1.16 9.64 -1.66
CA SER A 97 2.06 9.74 -2.82
C SER A 97 1.81 11.04 -3.60
N PRO A 98 2.78 11.51 -4.42
CA PRO A 98 2.57 12.65 -5.29
C PRO A 98 1.35 12.52 -6.22
N GLU A 99 1.09 11.32 -6.74
CA GLU A 99 -0.03 11.02 -7.63
C GLU A 99 -1.36 11.10 -6.89
N GLU A 100 -1.42 10.51 -5.69
CA GLU A 100 -2.62 10.53 -4.84
C GLU A 100 -2.99 11.96 -4.44
N ARG A 101 -2.01 12.77 -4.03
CA ARG A 101 -2.23 14.19 -3.70
C ARG A 101 -2.85 14.95 -4.88
N LYS A 102 -2.32 14.77 -6.09
CA LYS A 102 -2.83 15.44 -7.29
C LYS A 102 -4.26 14.99 -7.62
N ALA A 103 -4.51 13.68 -7.58
CA ALA A 103 -5.83 13.13 -7.88
C ALA A 103 -6.90 13.63 -6.89
N VAL A 104 -6.61 13.58 -5.59
CA VAL A 104 -7.53 14.04 -4.54
C VAL A 104 -7.71 15.55 -4.58
N LEU A 105 -6.65 16.34 -4.80
CA LEU A 105 -6.75 17.79 -4.95
C LEU A 105 -7.69 18.18 -6.09
N VAL A 106 -7.54 17.56 -7.27
CA VAL A 106 -8.39 17.85 -8.43
C VAL A 106 -9.84 17.48 -8.14
N ALA A 107 -10.09 16.28 -7.60
CA ALA A 107 -11.44 15.84 -7.26
C ALA A 107 -12.09 16.75 -6.20
N ALA A 108 -11.36 17.09 -5.14
CA ALA A 108 -11.84 17.98 -4.09
C ALA A 108 -12.13 19.38 -4.65
N PHE A 109 -11.21 19.96 -5.42
CA PHE A 109 -11.39 21.28 -6.03
C PHE A 109 -12.60 21.33 -6.97
N LEU A 110 -12.79 20.32 -7.82
CA LEU A 110 -13.91 20.26 -8.75
C LEU A 110 -15.27 20.10 -8.05
N SER A 111 -15.30 19.56 -6.84
CA SER A 111 -16.51 19.41 -6.02
C SER A 111 -16.95 20.69 -5.30
N LEU A 112 -16.09 21.69 -5.23
CA LEU A 112 -16.38 22.97 -4.58
C LEU A 112 -17.39 23.81 -5.38
N SER A 113 -18.08 24.72 -4.69
CA SER A 113 -18.92 25.72 -5.34
C SER A 113 -18.08 26.65 -6.24
N HIS A 114 -18.71 27.29 -7.23
CA HIS A 114 -18.02 28.29 -8.06
C HIS A 114 -17.34 29.38 -7.21
N ARG A 115 -18.04 29.87 -6.19
CA ARG A 115 -17.52 30.88 -5.25
C ARG A 115 -16.27 30.41 -4.52
N ASP A 116 -16.26 29.16 -4.05
CA ASP A 116 -15.14 28.64 -3.27
C ASP A 116 -13.93 28.29 -4.15
N ARG A 117 -14.17 27.87 -5.41
CA ARG A 117 -13.11 27.71 -6.41
C ARG A 117 -12.41 29.04 -6.71
N ASP A 118 -13.18 30.10 -6.92
CA ASP A 118 -12.63 31.44 -7.19
C ASP A 118 -11.84 31.97 -5.99
N ALA A 119 -12.37 31.76 -4.77
CA ALA A 119 -11.68 32.15 -3.54
C ALA A 119 -10.35 31.39 -3.36
N PHE A 120 -10.34 30.09 -3.65
CA PHE A 120 -9.13 29.26 -3.60
C PHE A 120 -8.06 29.75 -4.59
N LEU A 121 -8.44 29.96 -5.86
CA LEU A 121 -7.54 30.46 -6.91
C LEU A 121 -6.96 31.83 -6.56
N ALA A 122 -7.80 32.75 -6.08
CA ALA A 122 -7.34 34.07 -5.64
C ALA A 122 -6.36 34.00 -4.46
N SER A 123 -6.52 33.03 -3.56
CA SER A 123 -5.56 32.77 -2.47
C SER A 123 -4.24 32.21 -3.00
N ALA A 124 -4.30 31.23 -3.90
CA ALA A 124 -3.12 30.58 -4.47
C ALA A 124 -2.25 31.58 -5.25
N SER A 125 -2.87 32.38 -6.12
CA SER A 125 -2.16 33.39 -6.90
C SER A 125 -1.51 34.49 -6.05
N ARG A 126 -2.04 34.78 -4.85
CA ARG A 126 -1.41 35.74 -3.91
C ARG A 126 -0.17 35.17 -3.24
N ARG A 127 -0.08 33.86 -3.04
CA ARG A 127 1.10 33.22 -2.45
C ARG A 127 2.27 33.11 -3.43
N ASP A 128 2.00 32.97 -4.73
CA ASP A 128 3.06 32.97 -5.76
C ASP A 128 3.68 34.36 -5.99
N ALA A 129 3.01 35.43 -5.54
CA ALA A 129 3.44 36.82 -5.70
C ALA A 129 4.21 37.39 -4.48
N ALA A 130 4.39 36.61 -3.41
CA ALA A 130 5.05 36.98 -2.15
C ALA A 130 6.37 36.20 -1.97
#